data_AF-A0A9P1MWP8-F1
#
_entry.id   AF-A0A9P1MWP8-F1
#
_cell.length_a   1.000
_cell.length_b   1.000
_cell.length_c   1.000
_cell.angle_alpha   90.00
_cell.angle_beta   90.00
_cell.angle_gamma   90.00
#
_symmetry.space_group_name_H-M   'P 1'
#
loop_
_entity.id
_entity.type
_entity.pdbx_description
1 polymer ?
#
loop_
_entity_poly.entity_id
_entity_poly.type
_entity_poly.pdbx_seq_one_letter_code
_entity_poly.pdbx_strand_id
1 'polypeptide(L)'
;MSSYWFKNFVGLRQNDFELLQVPNPGAEFCIHVTLRSMQTGAILGSILGPLSAIVFKDQRAKSRTLVDSFVSGGVNGALIGTAIGPVLTYLSLRNMNSIQLYDKCYRLRFDQQALWQDRTAVISAAVGYLSSGSMGLVVGLDLALLMSNVMGRAW
;
A
#
# COMPACT_ATOMS: atom_id res chain seq x y z
N MET A 1 15.85 10.03 3.33
CA MET A 1 15.09 9.80 2.07
C MET A 1 15.90 10.37 0.91
N SER A 2 16.09 9.62 -0.18
CA SER A 2 16.84 10.09 -1.34
C SER A 2 15.94 10.92 -2.26
N SER A 3 16.41 12.07 -2.74
CA SER A 3 15.72 12.84 -3.79
C SER A 3 15.57 12.01 -5.07
N TYR A 4 16.52 11.12 -5.35
CA TYR A 4 16.46 10.18 -6.47
C TYR A 4 15.31 9.18 -6.34
N TRP A 5 15.11 8.62 -5.14
CA TRP A 5 13.98 7.72 -4.89
C TRP A 5 12.64 8.42 -5.14
N PHE A 6 12.48 9.66 -4.67
CA PHE A 6 11.24 10.41 -4.88
C PHE A 6 11.02 10.77 -6.35
N LYS A 7 12.07 11.15 -7.09
CA LYS A 7 11.99 11.35 -8.54
C LYS A 7 11.50 10.08 -9.25
N ASN A 8 12.08 8.92 -8.91
CA ASN A 8 11.61 7.65 -9.43
C ASN A 8 10.16 7.40 -9.02
N PHE A 9 9.80 7.63 -7.76
CA PHE A 9 8.46 7.42 -7.25
C PHE A 9 7.41 8.29 -7.96
N VAL A 10 7.73 9.52 -8.36
CA VAL A 10 6.81 10.40 -9.10
C VAL A 10 6.77 10.10 -10.60
N GLY A 11 7.68 9.27 -11.11
CA GLY A 11 7.75 8.90 -12.53
C GLY A 11 8.54 9.90 -13.40
N LEU A 12 9.39 10.73 -12.77
CA LEU A 12 10.33 11.56 -13.50
C LEU A 12 11.45 10.68 -14.05
N ARG A 13 11.81 10.86 -15.34
CA ARG A 13 12.91 10.08 -15.96
C ARG A 13 14.20 10.31 -15.18
N GLN A 14 14.88 9.21 -14.88
CA GLN A 14 16.19 9.19 -14.25
C GLN A 14 17.20 8.49 -15.15
N ASN A 15 18.47 8.85 -15.01
CA ASN A 15 19.56 8.12 -15.64
C ASN A 15 19.91 6.88 -14.81
N ASP A 16 20.46 5.85 -15.46
CA ASP A 16 20.84 4.58 -14.80
C ASP A 16 21.82 4.80 -13.62
N PHE A 17 22.71 5.79 -13.75
CA PHE A 17 23.62 6.21 -12.69
C PHE A 17 22.90 6.78 -11.45
N GLU A 18 21.77 7.45 -11.61
CA GLU A 18 20.97 7.95 -10.49
C GLU A 18 20.16 6.82 -9.84
N LEU A 19 19.68 5.87 -10.64
CA LEU A 19 18.98 4.66 -10.18
C LEU A 19 19.87 3.76 -9.31
N LEU A 20 21.17 3.70 -9.60
CA LEU A 20 22.18 3.02 -8.79
C LEU A 20 22.37 3.68 -7.41
N GLN A 21 22.09 4.97 -7.24
CA GLN A 21 22.36 5.64 -5.96
C GLN A 21 21.25 5.39 -4.95
N VAL A 22 21.44 4.38 -4.08
CA VAL A 22 20.56 4.05 -2.95
C VAL A 22 21.21 4.48 -1.62
N PRO A 23 21.16 5.78 -1.25
CA PRO A 23 21.87 6.27 -0.07
C PRO A 23 21.24 5.79 1.25
N ASN A 24 19.94 5.45 1.26
CA ASN A 24 19.23 5.01 2.46
C ASN A 24 18.31 3.81 2.15
N PRO A 25 18.88 2.61 1.88
CA PRO A 25 18.12 1.45 1.42
C PRO A 25 17.11 0.95 2.47
N GLY A 26 17.44 1.03 3.76
CA GLY A 26 16.51 0.64 4.83
C GLY A 26 15.24 1.51 4.88
N ALA A 27 15.38 2.82 4.64
CA ALA A 27 14.24 3.73 4.62
C ALA A 27 13.38 3.53 3.36
N GLU A 28 13.99 3.32 2.19
CA GLU A 28 13.26 3.01 0.94
C GLU A 28 12.49 1.70 1.05
N PHE A 29 13.13 0.66 1.59
CA PHE A 29 12.50 -0.62 1.85
C PHE A 29 11.35 -0.50 2.85
N CYS A 30 11.54 0.30 3.92
CA CYS A 30 10.49 0.56 4.91
C CYS A 30 9.23 1.17 4.29
N ILE A 31 9.39 2.17 3.42
CA ILE A 31 8.24 2.82 2.77
C ILE A 31 7.50 1.83 1.88
N HIS A 32 8.21 1.07 1.05
CA HIS A 32 7.59 0.07 0.18
C HIS A 32 6.80 -0.97 0.99
N VAL A 33 7.42 -1.55 2.03
CA VAL A 33 6.75 -2.52 2.91
C VAL A 33 5.54 -1.89 3.61
N THR A 34 5.66 -0.63 4.05
CA THR A 34 4.57 0.08 4.74
C THR A 34 3.40 0.37 3.82
N LEU A 35 3.63 0.84 2.60
CA LEU A 35 2.58 1.07 1.60
C LEU A 35 1.84 -0.23 1.27
N ARG A 36 2.59 -1.31 1.06
CA ARG A 36 2.00 -2.63 0.77
C ARG A 36 1.23 -3.22 1.95
N SER A 37 1.75 -3.02 3.17
CA SER A 37 1.07 -3.45 4.40
C SER A 37 -0.21 -2.65 4.64
N MET A 38 -0.19 -1.34 4.36
CA MET A 38 -1.37 -0.47 4.45
C MET A 38 -2.45 -0.89 3.44
N GLN A 39 -2.10 -1.11 2.16
CA GLN A 39 -3.06 -1.58 1.14
C GLN A 39 -3.66 -2.94 1.50
N THR A 40 -2.81 -3.89 1.91
CA THR A 40 -3.25 -5.24 2.30
C THR A 40 -4.13 -5.19 3.54
N GLY A 41 -3.74 -4.38 4.53
CA GLY A 41 -4.52 -4.15 5.74
C GLY A 41 -5.87 -3.51 5.44
N ALA A 42 -5.93 -2.53 4.53
CA ALA A 42 -7.16 -1.88 4.10
C ALA A 42 -8.17 -2.90 3.54
N ILE A 43 -7.73 -3.76 2.62
CA ILE A 43 -8.61 -4.77 2.00
C ILE A 43 -9.05 -5.84 2.98
N LEU A 44 -8.13 -6.34 3.81
CA LEU A 44 -8.48 -7.31 4.84
C LEU A 44 -9.50 -6.71 5.81
N GLY A 45 -9.28 -5.47 6.23
CA GLY A 45 -10.21 -4.74 7.08
C GLY A 45 -11.56 -4.48 6.41
N SER A 46 -11.56 -4.11 5.13
CA SER A 46 -12.77 -3.79 4.37
C SER A 46 -13.63 -5.03 4.10
N ILE A 47 -13.02 -6.21 3.97
CA ILE A 47 -13.73 -7.50 3.87
C ILE A 47 -14.21 -7.99 5.24
N LEU A 48 -13.34 -7.96 6.27
CA LEU A 48 -13.66 -8.47 7.61
C LEU A 48 -14.70 -7.63 8.34
N GLY A 49 -14.74 -6.32 8.11
CA GLY A 49 -15.72 -5.40 8.68
C GLY A 49 -17.18 -5.84 8.46
N PRO A 50 -17.68 -5.89 7.21
CA PRO A 50 -19.03 -6.33 6.91
C PRO A 50 -19.25 -7.81 7.21
N LEU A 51 -18.23 -8.68 7.06
CA LEU A 51 -18.34 -10.10 7.43
C LEU A 51 -18.64 -10.26 8.92
N SER A 52 -17.93 -9.52 9.78
CA SER A 52 -18.19 -9.51 11.23
C SER A 52 -19.58 -8.94 11.55
N ALA A 53 -20.03 -7.92 10.83
CA ALA A 53 -21.38 -7.38 11.01
C ALA A 53 -22.47 -8.39 10.63
N ILE A 54 -22.25 -9.23 9.61
CA ILE A 54 -23.20 -10.27 9.19
C ILE A 54 -23.20 -11.46 10.17
N VAL A 55 -22.02 -11.85 10.68
CA VAL A 55 -21.88 -13.01 11.58
C VAL A 55 -22.36 -12.70 13.01
N PHE A 56 -22.10 -11.48 13.50
CA PHE A 56 -22.40 -11.11 14.89
C PHE A 56 -23.67 -10.25 15.08
N LYS A 57 -24.27 -9.69 14.02
CA LYS A 57 -25.57 -8.99 14.12
C LYS A 57 -26.66 -9.71 13.31
N ASP A 58 -27.84 -9.77 13.92
CA ASP A 58 -29.06 -10.36 13.41
C ASP A 58 -29.43 -9.84 11.99
N GLN A 59 -30.08 -10.68 11.18
CA GLN A 59 -30.24 -10.63 9.70
C GLN A 59 -30.84 -9.34 9.08
N ARG A 60 -31.09 -8.27 9.84
CA ARG A 60 -31.61 -6.97 9.37
C ARG A 60 -30.55 -5.88 9.30
N ALA A 61 -29.30 -6.22 9.00
CA ALA A 61 -28.26 -5.24 8.74
C ALA A 61 -28.64 -4.39 7.51
N LYS A 62 -29.13 -3.17 7.75
CA LYS A 62 -29.39 -2.18 6.70
C LYS A 62 -28.11 -1.97 5.88
N SER A 63 -28.24 -1.79 4.57
CA SER A 63 -27.11 -1.52 3.65
C SER A 63 -26.16 -0.43 4.15
N ARG A 64 -26.68 0.63 4.81
CA ARG A 64 -25.85 1.67 5.45
C ARG A 64 -24.92 1.11 6.53
N THR A 65 -25.39 0.21 7.38
CA THR A 65 -24.57 -0.43 8.43
C THR A 65 -23.45 -1.29 7.86
N LEU A 66 -23.67 -1.92 6.71
CA LEU A 66 -22.64 -2.71 6.03
C LEU A 66 -21.56 -1.82 5.41
N VAL A 67 -21.97 -0.72 4.76
CA VAL A 67 -21.03 0.28 4.22
C VAL A 67 -20.21 0.92 5.33
N ASP A 68 -20.84 1.31 6.44
CA ASP A 68 -20.12 1.89 7.59
C ASP A 68 -19.12 0.89 8.19
N SER A 69 -19.49 -0.40 8.25
CA SER A 69 -18.60 -1.47 8.73
C SER A 69 -17.45 -1.75 7.76
N PHE A 70 -17.69 -1.66 6.45
CA PHE A 70 -16.65 -1.74 5.40
C PHE A 70 -15.66 -0.59 5.51
N VAL A 71 -16.15 0.65 5.61
CA VAL A 71 -15.29 1.83 5.72
C VAL A 71 -14.51 1.83 7.03
N SER A 72 -15.17 1.58 8.16
CA SER A 72 -14.49 1.52 9.46
C SER A 72 -13.50 0.36 9.52
N GLY A 73 -13.84 -0.80 8.97
CA GLY A 73 -12.96 -1.95 8.89
C GLY A 73 -11.73 -1.65 8.03
N GLY A 74 -11.93 -1.06 6.85
CA GLY A 74 -10.86 -0.70 5.92
C GLY A 74 -9.91 0.37 6.47
N VAL A 75 -10.44 1.43 7.10
CA VAL A 75 -9.60 2.45 7.75
C VAL A 75 -8.78 1.86 8.90
N ASN A 76 -9.42 1.07 9.77
CA ASN A 76 -8.71 0.44 10.89
C ASN A 76 -7.65 -0.56 10.39
N GLY A 77 -7.99 -1.34 9.36
CA GLY A 77 -7.07 -2.27 8.73
C GLY A 77 -5.88 -1.56 8.07
N ALA A 78 -6.12 -0.44 7.37
CA ALA A 78 -5.07 0.40 6.80
C ALA A 78 -4.16 0.95 7.90
N LEU A 79 -4.72 1.47 8.99
CA LEU A 79 -3.97 2.02 10.12
C LEU A 79 -3.11 0.95 10.82
N ILE A 80 -3.67 -0.25 11.03
CA ILE A 80 -2.93 -1.41 11.53
C ILE A 80 -1.81 -1.80 10.55
N GLY A 81 -2.09 -1.82 9.25
CA GLY A 81 -1.10 -2.09 8.20
C GLY A 81 0.04 -1.10 8.19
N THR A 82 -0.25 0.20 8.35
CA THR A 82 0.76 1.26 8.47
C THR A 82 1.61 1.09 9.72
N ALA A 83 1.02 0.69 10.86
CA ALA A 83 1.75 0.44 12.10
C ALA A 83 2.63 -0.83 12.02
N ILE A 84 2.13 -1.89 11.37
CA ILE A 84 2.84 -3.17 11.20
C ILE A 84 3.97 -3.06 10.18
N GLY A 85 3.85 -2.20 9.17
CA GLY A 85 4.85 -2.02 8.11
C GLY A 85 6.29 -1.81 8.61
N PRO A 86 6.55 -0.84 9.50
CA PRO A 86 7.86 -0.64 10.12
C PRO A 86 8.35 -1.85 10.93
N VAL A 87 7.44 -2.56 11.61
CA VAL A 87 7.77 -3.77 12.38
C VAL A 87 8.23 -4.89 11.45
N LEU A 88 7.47 -5.17 10.37
CA LEU A 88 7.85 -6.15 9.35
C LEU A 88 9.16 -5.78 8.65
N THR A 89 9.37 -4.48 8.43
CA THR A 89 10.63 -3.96 7.89
C THR A 89 11.78 -4.29 8.84
N TYR A 90 11.65 -3.96 10.13
CA TYR A 90 12.69 -4.24 11.12
C TYR A 90 13.02 -5.74 11.22
N LEU A 91 12.01 -6.61 11.24
CA LEU A 91 12.20 -8.06 11.25
C LEU A 91 12.88 -8.57 9.97
N SER A 92 12.53 -8.00 8.82
CA SER A 92 13.15 -8.34 7.53
C SER A 92 14.60 -7.88 7.46
N LEU A 93 14.90 -6.68 7.96
CA LEU A 93 16.24 -6.12 8.01
C LEU A 93 17.17 -6.92 8.94
N ARG A 94 16.66 -7.42 10.07
CA ARG A 94 17.45 -8.25 11.01
C ARG A 94 18.04 -9.49 10.34
N ASN A 95 17.33 -10.04 9.36
CA ASN A 95 17.71 -11.28 8.68
C ASN A 95 18.42 -11.04 7.34
N MET A 96 18.59 -9.78 6.89
CA MET A 96 19.20 -9.45 5.60
C MET A 96 20.55 -8.76 5.76
N ASN A 97 21.50 -9.14 4.91
CA ASN A 97 22.76 -8.43 4.81
C ASN A 97 22.58 -7.11 4.03
N SER A 98 23.47 -6.14 4.26
CA SER A 98 23.42 -4.82 3.60
C SER A 98 23.44 -4.90 2.07
N ILE A 99 24.21 -5.84 1.51
CA ILE A 99 24.28 -6.12 0.07
C ILE A 99 22.94 -6.63 -0.48
N GLN A 100 22.28 -7.53 0.25
CA GLN A 100 20.99 -8.08 -0.15
C GLN A 100 19.89 -7.01 -0.10
N LEU A 101 19.94 -6.15 0.92
CA LEU A 101 19.01 -5.03 1.05
C LEU A 101 19.18 -4.03 -0.11
N TYR A 102 20.43 -3.73 -0.47
CA TYR A 102 20.73 -2.88 -1.61
C TYR A 102 20.23 -3.49 -2.93
N ASP A 103 20.51 -4.77 -3.19
CA ASP A 103 20.03 -5.47 -4.39
C ASP A 103 18.49 -5.46 -4.47
N LYS A 104 17.79 -5.68 -3.35
CA LYS A 104 16.32 -5.57 -3.30
C LYS A 104 15.83 -4.16 -3.64
N CYS A 105 16.41 -3.14 -3.03
CA CYS A 105 16.01 -1.75 -3.30
C CYS A 105 16.31 -1.37 -4.75
N TYR A 106 17.42 -1.84 -5.30
CA TYR A 106 17.77 -1.68 -6.69
C TYR A 106 16.70 -2.30 -7.60
N ARG A 107 16.35 -3.58 -7.39
CA ARG A 107 15.30 -4.25 -8.16
C ARG A 107 13.96 -3.54 -8.06
N LEU A 108 13.57 -3.08 -6.86
CA LEU A 108 12.32 -2.33 -6.65
C LEU A 108 12.28 -1.02 -7.46
N ARG A 109 13.41 -0.38 -7.71
CA ARG A 109 13.46 0.84 -8.54
C ARG A 109 13.32 0.55 -10.03
N PHE A 110 13.67 -0.65 -10.49
CA PHE A 110 13.48 -1.10 -11.88
C PHE A 110 12.12 -1.77 -12.09
N ASP A 111 11.50 -2.28 -11.03
CA ASP A 111 10.17 -2.87 -11.05
C ASP A 111 9.11 -1.79 -11.29
N GLN A 112 8.86 -1.51 -12.57
CA GLN A 112 7.84 -0.56 -13.00
C GLN A 112 6.47 -0.95 -12.46
N GLN A 113 6.15 -2.25 -12.40
CA GLN A 113 4.86 -2.69 -11.92
C GLN A 113 4.68 -2.29 -10.46
N ALA A 114 5.61 -2.65 -9.57
CA ALA A 114 5.54 -2.27 -8.15
C ALA A 114 5.47 -0.75 -7.95
N LEU A 115 6.23 0.04 -8.71
CA LEU A 115 6.18 1.50 -8.65
C LEU A 115 4.83 2.06 -9.11
N TRP A 116 4.26 1.52 -10.20
CA TRP A 116 2.94 1.90 -10.66
C TRP A 116 1.87 1.58 -9.61
N GLN A 117 1.96 0.43 -8.93
CA GLN A 117 1.04 0.05 -7.85
C GLN A 117 1.08 1.04 -6.69
N ASP A 118 2.29 1.36 -6.22
CA ASP A 118 2.46 2.26 -5.08
C ASP A 118 1.97 3.69 -5.44
N ARG A 119 2.23 4.15 -6.67
CA ARG A 119 1.72 5.44 -7.18
C ARG A 119 0.20 5.49 -7.29
N THR A 120 -0.41 4.50 -7.95
CA THR A 120 -1.86 4.49 -8.15
C THR A 120 -2.58 4.38 -6.81
N ALA A 121 -2.05 3.63 -5.85
CA ALA A 121 -2.61 3.55 -4.50
C ALA A 121 -2.54 4.89 -3.77
N VAL A 122 -1.40 5.59 -3.80
CA VAL A 122 -1.28 6.91 -3.14
C VAL A 122 -2.20 7.94 -3.79
N ILE A 123 -2.24 7.99 -5.13
CA ILE A 123 -3.06 8.95 -5.88
C ILE A 123 -4.55 8.65 -5.68
N SER A 124 -4.98 7.39 -5.83
CA SER A 124 -6.38 7.00 -5.66
C SER A 124 -6.87 7.19 -4.22
N ALA A 125 -6.04 6.88 -3.22
CA ALA A 125 -6.37 7.12 -1.82
C ALA A 125 -6.51 8.62 -1.53
N ALA A 126 -5.61 9.46 -2.05
CA ALA A 126 -5.67 10.90 -1.87
C ALA A 126 -6.90 11.51 -2.57
N VAL A 127 -7.13 11.17 -3.85
CA VAL A 127 -8.30 11.65 -4.61
C VAL A 127 -9.59 11.14 -3.99
N GLY A 128 -9.65 9.88 -3.59
CA GLY A 128 -10.78 9.28 -2.91
C GLY A 128 -11.08 9.97 -1.58
N TYR A 129 -10.05 10.24 -0.78
CA TYR A 129 -10.20 10.96 0.48
C TYR A 129 -10.74 12.39 0.28
N LEU A 130 -10.22 13.11 -0.72
CA LEU A 130 -10.70 14.46 -1.04
C LEU A 130 -12.14 14.48 -1.56
N SER A 131 -12.55 13.44 -2.30
CA SER A 131 -13.91 13.34 -2.85
C SER A 131 -14.95 12.97 -1.81
N SER A 132 -14.69 11.94 -1.00
CA SER A 132 -15.72 11.29 -0.17
C SER A 132 -15.23 10.92 1.23
N GLY A 133 -14.13 11.53 1.71
CA GLY A 133 -13.56 11.28 3.02
C GLY A 133 -13.04 9.85 3.20
N SER A 134 -13.24 9.28 4.38
CA SER A 134 -12.77 7.93 4.73
C SER A 134 -13.30 6.83 3.80
N MET A 135 -14.53 6.97 3.29
CA MET A 135 -15.11 6.01 2.35
C MET A 135 -14.35 5.99 1.03
N GLY A 136 -14.07 7.16 0.47
CA GLY A 136 -13.32 7.25 -0.78
C GLY A 136 -11.87 6.83 -0.63
N LEU A 137 -11.26 7.00 0.54
CA LEU A 137 -9.93 6.48 0.85
C LEU A 137 -9.89 4.95 0.74
N VAL A 138 -10.80 4.24 1.41
CA VAL A 138 -10.83 2.77 1.41
C VAL A 138 -11.13 2.24 0.01
N VAL A 139 -12.14 2.81 -0.66
CA VAL A 139 -12.48 2.43 -2.04
C VAL A 139 -11.32 2.70 -2.99
N GLY A 140 -10.61 3.83 -2.83
CA GLY A 140 -9.43 4.16 -3.64
C GLY A 140 -8.31 3.14 -3.47
N LEU A 141 -7.97 2.79 -2.22
CA LEU A 141 -6.95 1.78 -1.92
C LEU A 141 -7.30 0.40 -2.48
N ASP A 142 -8.54 -0.05 -2.25
CA ASP A 142 -9.01 -1.36 -2.70
C ASP A 142 -9.05 -1.44 -4.23
N LEU A 143 -9.53 -0.38 -4.89
CA LEU A 143 -9.58 -0.30 -6.35
C LEU A 143 -8.19 -0.26 -6.97
N ALA A 144 -7.24 0.47 -6.37
CA ALA A 144 -5.86 0.51 -6.85
C ALA A 144 -5.19 -0.87 -6.77
N LEU A 145 -5.39 -1.61 -5.68
CA LEU A 145 -4.85 -2.97 -5.59
C LEU A 145 -5.53 -3.92 -6.57
N LEU A 146 -6.85 -3.84 -6.73
CA LEU A 146 -7.57 -4.69 -7.70
C LEU A 146 -7.13 -4.40 -9.14
N MET A 147 -7.08 -3.14 -9.53
CA MET A 147 -6.58 -2.73 -10.85
C MET A 147 -5.15 -3.17 -11.07
N SER A 148 -4.31 -3.12 -10.03
CA SER A 148 -2.93 -3.58 -10.14
C SER A 148 -2.77 -5.09 -10.37
N ASN A 149 -3.65 -5.90 -9.78
CA ASN A 149 -3.63 -7.35 -9.97
C ASN A 149 -4.25 -7.75 -11.31
N VAL A 150 -5.24 -7.01 -11.80
CA VAL A 150 -5.87 -7.24 -13.10
C VAL A 150 -4.96 -6.79 -14.25
N MET A 151 -4.43 -5.57 -14.20
CA MET A 151 -3.49 -5.07 -15.23
C MET A 151 -2.17 -5.83 -15.21
N GLY A 152 -1.70 -6.27 -14.03
CA GLY A 152 -0.50 -7.10 -13.93
C GLY A 152 -0.61 -8.50 -14.53
N ARG A 153 -1.81 -8.95 -14.91
CA ARG A 153 -2.05 -10.23 -15.61
C ARG A 153 -2.34 -10.05 -17.10
N ALA A 154 -2.57 -8.82 -17.55
CA ALA A 154 -2.94 -8.50 -18.93
C ALA A 154 -1.72 -8.20 -19.82
N TRP A 155 -0.53 -8.14 -19.23
CA TRP A 155 0.78 -7.94 -19.88
C TRP A 155 1.69 -9.11 -19.50
#